data_AF-A0A813JUY0-F1
#
_entry.id   AF-A0A813JUY0-F1
#
_cell.length_a   1.000
_cell.length_b   1.000
_cell.length_c   1.000
_cell.angle_alpha   90.00
_cell.angle_beta   90.00
_cell.angle_gamma   90.00
#
_symmetry.space_group_name_H-M   'P 1'
#
loop_
_entity.id
_entity.type
_entity.pdbx_description
1 polymer ?
#
loop_
_entity_poly.entity_id
_entity_poly.type
_entity_poly.pdbx_seq_one_letter_code
_entity_poly.pdbx_strand_id
1 'polypeptide(L)'
;MSNAVGETCAAGNCFWVVDAFRLTRVGDVCTSEPEQQLKGSVFLQPGLQAGSLRLTVEMNPSSTAGLLADLKAQTGVFEATLKTQLGAVSVRVGNIEAMAVEGFDRRLQATSAPFKVSFKAEVPSSGLWARKVLVSELSLALAAAGATLKVRSAELTWPQTTVDGAGSVNFDVITILIVVGGVSFVAPIILVGIYWMCKSRKSVEPTTDVEAGSKQGEVKPEEPESLDKENKEKENAYIDDNDSTVSPASEQSVDTA
;
A
#
# COMPACT_ATOMS: atom_id res chain seq x y z
N MET A 1 -28.97 28.09 -5.18
CA MET A 1 -30.11 27.75 -4.30
C MET A 1 -29.85 28.41 -2.97
N SER A 2 -30.61 29.45 -2.63
CA SER A 2 -30.50 30.18 -1.36
C SER A 2 -31.69 29.81 -0.48
N ASN A 3 -31.46 29.64 0.82
CA ASN A 3 -32.53 29.34 1.77
C ASN A 3 -33.56 30.47 1.81
N ALA A 4 -34.81 30.14 2.14
CA ALA A 4 -35.85 31.12 2.40
C ALA A 4 -35.52 31.91 3.67
N VAL A 5 -35.82 33.21 3.67
CA VAL A 5 -35.60 34.09 4.82
C VAL A 5 -36.53 33.65 5.95
N GLY A 6 -35.97 33.10 7.04
CA GLY A 6 -36.70 32.76 8.26
C GLY A 6 -36.65 31.29 8.71
N GLU A 7 -35.98 30.40 7.98
CA GLU A 7 -35.79 29.02 8.42
C GLU A 7 -34.62 28.92 9.43
N THR A 8 -34.94 28.88 10.72
CA THR A 8 -34.00 28.53 11.80
C THR A 8 -34.29 27.12 12.30
N CYS A 9 -33.27 26.30 12.46
CA CYS A 9 -33.41 24.90 12.81
C CYS A 9 -33.25 24.69 14.34
N ALA A 10 -33.54 23.48 14.81
CA ALA A 10 -33.42 23.14 16.22
C ALA A 10 -32.13 22.35 16.47
N ALA A 11 -31.15 23.02 17.08
CA ALA A 11 -30.06 22.52 17.92
C ALA A 11 -29.51 21.11 17.62
N GLY A 12 -28.49 21.05 16.76
CA GLY A 12 -27.35 20.14 16.94
C GLY A 12 -27.09 19.08 15.85
N ASN A 13 -28.05 18.74 15.01
CA ASN A 13 -27.85 17.74 13.94
C ASN A 13 -28.28 18.31 12.59
N CYS A 14 -27.37 18.31 11.61
CA CYS A 14 -27.68 18.70 10.23
C CYS A 14 -27.90 17.45 9.36
N PHE A 15 -29.09 17.31 8.77
CA PHE A 15 -29.38 16.26 7.79
C PHE A 15 -30.24 16.79 6.63
N TRP A 16 -30.10 16.15 5.47
CA TRP A 16 -30.91 16.43 4.29
C TRP A 16 -32.10 15.49 4.26
N VAL A 17 -33.30 16.05 4.12
CA VAL A 17 -34.52 15.28 3.87
C VAL A 17 -34.88 15.45 2.41
N VAL A 18 -35.00 14.34 1.70
CA VAL A 18 -35.43 14.31 0.30
C VAL A 18 -36.91 13.94 0.26
N ASP A 19 -37.75 14.84 -0.22
CA ASP A 19 -39.14 14.59 -0.61
C ASP A 19 -39.21 14.56 -2.14
N ALA A 20 -40.25 13.94 -2.71
CA ALA A 20 -40.44 13.67 -4.14
C ALA A 20 -40.31 14.91 -5.05
N PHE A 21 -40.41 16.12 -4.48
CA PHE A 21 -40.31 17.38 -5.23
C PHE A 21 -39.31 18.38 -4.64
N ARG A 22 -38.70 18.10 -3.47
CA ARG A 22 -37.87 19.09 -2.75
C ARG A 22 -36.78 18.41 -1.92
N LEU A 23 -35.59 19.01 -1.92
CA LEU A 23 -34.56 18.75 -0.92
C LEU A 23 -34.67 19.83 0.16
N THR A 24 -35.01 19.43 1.37
CA THR A 24 -35.12 20.33 2.53
C THR A 24 -33.96 20.06 3.48
N ARG A 25 -33.22 21.11 3.83
CA ARG A 25 -32.10 21.06 4.77
C ARG A 25 -32.64 21.27 6.19
N VAL A 26 -32.27 20.41 7.13
CA VAL A 26 -32.67 20.52 8.54
C VAL A 26 -31.40 20.59 9.40
N GLY A 27 -31.11 21.75 10.02
CA GLY A 27 -30.00 21.98 10.97
C GLY A 27 -29.30 23.36 10.83
N ASP A 28 -28.81 23.92 11.94
CA ASP A 28 -28.41 25.34 12.06
C ASP A 28 -27.08 25.72 11.39
N VAL A 29 -26.05 24.88 11.48
CA VAL A 29 -24.74 25.18 10.92
C VAL A 29 -24.11 23.85 10.51
N CYS A 30 -24.09 23.55 9.21
CA CYS A 30 -22.94 22.82 8.71
C CYS A 30 -21.82 23.84 8.80
N THR A 31 -20.80 23.60 9.62
CA THR A 31 -19.49 24.12 9.28
C THR A 31 -19.30 23.58 7.87
N SER A 32 -19.49 24.42 6.85
CA SER A 32 -18.83 24.18 5.58
C SER A 32 -17.40 24.05 6.03
N GLU A 33 -16.92 22.81 6.13
CA GLU A 33 -15.54 22.49 6.36
C GLU A 33 -14.79 23.50 5.50
N PRO A 34 -13.93 24.35 6.10
CA PRO A 34 -13.37 25.48 5.38
C PRO A 34 -12.94 24.92 4.04
N GLU A 35 -13.42 25.54 2.98
CA GLU A 35 -12.96 25.33 1.62
C GLU A 35 -11.48 25.74 1.64
N GLN A 36 -10.66 24.93 2.32
CA GLN A 36 -9.27 24.77 2.07
C GLN A 36 -9.32 24.44 0.59
N GLN A 37 -8.96 25.45 -0.18
CA GLN A 37 -8.42 25.30 -1.49
C GLN A 37 -7.38 24.17 -1.42
N LEU A 38 -7.82 22.92 -1.55
CA LEU A 38 -7.06 21.87 -2.20
C LEU A 38 -6.96 22.27 -3.67
N LYS A 39 -6.34 23.43 -3.93
CA LYS A 39 -5.61 23.70 -5.16
C LYS A 39 -4.41 22.77 -5.13
N GLY A 40 -4.68 21.52 -5.48
CA GLY A 40 -3.82 20.38 -5.18
C GLY A 40 -4.62 19.20 -4.65
N SER A 41 -5.85 18.95 -5.13
CA SER A 41 -6.25 17.55 -5.28
C SER A 41 -5.25 16.97 -6.27
N VAL A 42 -4.16 16.41 -5.73
CA VAL A 42 -3.33 15.46 -6.44
C VAL A 42 -4.36 14.47 -6.96
N PHE A 43 -4.57 14.50 -8.28
CA PHE A 43 -5.35 13.52 -8.98
C PHE A 43 -4.53 12.25 -8.79
N LEU A 44 -4.73 11.58 -7.65
CA LEU A 44 -4.09 10.33 -7.32
C LEU A 44 -4.67 9.40 -8.38
N GLN A 45 -3.86 9.20 -9.43
CA GLN A 45 -4.13 8.21 -10.45
C GLN A 45 -4.58 6.94 -9.73
N PRO A 46 -5.57 6.21 -10.28
CA PRO A 46 -5.99 4.93 -9.72
C PRO A 46 -4.74 4.12 -9.38
N GLY A 47 -4.49 4.01 -8.08
CA GLY A 47 -3.24 3.51 -7.55
C GLY A 47 -3.38 2.02 -7.42
N LEU A 48 -2.44 1.27 -7.99
CA LEU A 48 -2.33 -0.15 -7.68
C LEU A 48 -1.89 -0.29 -6.22
N GLN A 49 -2.85 -0.57 -5.34
CA GLN A 49 -2.62 -0.69 -3.91
C GLN A 49 -2.50 -2.17 -3.53
N ALA A 50 -1.41 -2.52 -2.85
CA ALA A 50 -1.28 -3.84 -2.24
C ALA A 50 -2.12 -3.87 -0.95
N GLY A 51 -2.81 -4.99 -0.70
CA GLY A 51 -3.61 -5.22 0.49
C GLY A 51 -3.45 -6.66 0.99
N SER A 52 -3.88 -6.91 2.22
CA SER A 52 -3.95 -8.25 2.77
C SER A 52 -5.29 -8.48 3.44
N LEU A 53 -5.83 -9.67 3.23
CA LEU A 53 -7.07 -10.13 3.82
C LEU A 53 -6.75 -11.28 4.76
N ARG A 54 -7.01 -11.09 6.05
CA ARG A 54 -6.87 -12.13 7.06
C ARG A 54 -8.19 -12.86 7.20
N LEU A 55 -8.20 -14.13 6.82
CA LEU A 55 -9.36 -15.00 6.84
C LEU A 55 -9.23 -16.02 7.95
N THR A 56 -10.29 -16.22 8.71
CA THR A 56 -10.41 -17.42 9.57
C THR A 56 -11.50 -18.28 8.98
N VAL A 57 -11.13 -19.47 8.52
CA VAL A 57 -12.05 -20.41 7.88
C VAL A 57 -12.28 -21.58 8.81
N GLU A 58 -13.54 -21.94 9.00
CA GLU A 58 -13.97 -23.13 9.70
C GLU A 58 -14.27 -24.22 8.67
N MET A 59 -13.68 -25.40 8.88
CA MET A 59 -13.85 -26.56 8.02
C MET A 59 -14.58 -27.68 8.75
N ASN A 60 -15.33 -28.47 7.97
CA ASN A 60 -15.88 -29.71 8.48
C ASN A 60 -14.71 -30.71 8.72
N PRO A 61 -14.57 -31.31 9.92
CA PRO A 61 -13.42 -32.15 10.29
C PRO A 61 -13.16 -33.36 9.37
N SER A 62 -14.09 -33.71 8.47
CA SER A 62 -13.94 -34.80 7.51
C SER A 62 -12.97 -34.51 6.37
N SER A 63 -12.57 -33.25 6.12
CA SER A 63 -11.76 -32.85 4.95
C SER A 63 -10.57 -31.97 5.33
N THR A 64 -9.67 -32.47 6.17
CA THR A 64 -8.50 -31.70 6.64
C THR A 64 -7.32 -31.68 5.67
N ALA A 65 -7.19 -32.70 4.83
CA ALA A 65 -6.13 -32.79 3.82
C ALA A 65 -6.57 -32.06 2.55
N GLY A 66 -6.29 -30.76 2.45
CA GLY A 66 -6.55 -30.02 1.21
C GLY A 66 -6.95 -28.56 1.36
N LEU A 67 -7.23 -28.06 2.56
CA LEU A 67 -7.78 -26.70 2.76
C LEU A 67 -7.04 -25.58 2.01
N LEU A 68 -5.70 -25.61 2.03
CA LEU A 68 -4.92 -24.61 1.30
C LEU A 68 -5.08 -24.76 -0.23
N ALA A 69 -5.15 -25.99 -0.72
CA ALA A 69 -5.39 -26.27 -2.14
C ALA A 69 -6.80 -25.84 -2.55
N ASP A 70 -7.81 -26.11 -1.72
CA ASP A 70 -9.19 -25.68 -1.94
C ASP A 70 -9.30 -24.15 -1.97
N LEU A 71 -8.69 -23.45 -1.01
CA LEU A 71 -8.65 -21.99 -0.99
C LEU A 71 -7.95 -21.43 -2.23
N LYS A 72 -6.87 -22.07 -2.69
CA LYS A 72 -6.18 -21.70 -3.95
C LYS A 72 -7.03 -21.99 -5.18
N ALA A 73 -7.81 -23.05 -5.21
CA ALA A 73 -8.76 -23.32 -6.29
C ALA A 73 -9.84 -22.22 -6.38
N GLN A 74 -10.20 -21.62 -5.23
CA GLN A 74 -11.21 -20.56 -5.14
C GLN A 74 -10.65 -19.13 -5.34
N THR A 75 -9.42 -18.98 -5.86
CA THR A 75 -8.78 -17.66 -6.06
C THR A 75 -9.64 -16.70 -6.89
N GLY A 76 -10.31 -17.19 -7.95
CA GLY A 76 -11.19 -16.36 -8.77
C GLY A 76 -12.41 -15.82 -8.02
N VAL A 77 -12.93 -16.57 -7.04
CA VAL A 77 -14.03 -16.13 -6.18
C VAL A 77 -13.56 -15.00 -5.27
N PHE A 78 -12.37 -15.13 -4.67
CA PHE A 78 -11.79 -14.05 -3.86
C PHE A 78 -11.61 -12.77 -4.67
N GLU A 79 -11.08 -12.86 -5.89
CA GLU A 79 -10.91 -11.70 -6.77
C GLU A 79 -12.24 -11.02 -7.10
N ALA A 80 -13.26 -11.79 -7.49
CA ALA A 80 -14.57 -11.26 -7.84
C ALA A 80 -15.27 -10.60 -6.63
N THR A 81 -15.26 -11.25 -5.47
CA THR A 81 -15.87 -10.70 -4.25
C THR A 81 -15.12 -9.47 -3.77
N LEU A 82 -13.78 -9.49 -3.73
CA LEU A 82 -12.98 -8.33 -3.34
C LEU A 82 -13.17 -7.17 -4.31
N LYS A 83 -13.20 -7.43 -5.62
CA LYS A 83 -13.44 -6.39 -6.62
C LYS A 83 -14.75 -5.65 -6.35
N THR A 84 -15.82 -6.40 -6.08
CA THR A 84 -17.14 -5.85 -5.79
C THR A 84 -17.16 -5.08 -4.47
N GLN A 85 -16.62 -5.67 -3.40
CA GLN A 85 -16.64 -5.09 -2.06
C GLN A 85 -15.75 -3.84 -1.92
N LEU A 86 -14.63 -3.80 -2.65
CA LEU A 86 -13.72 -2.67 -2.63
C LEU A 86 -14.12 -1.56 -3.61
N GLY A 87 -15.08 -1.83 -4.51
CA GLY A 87 -15.35 -0.95 -5.65
C GLY A 87 -14.13 -0.77 -6.55
N ALA A 88 -13.27 -1.79 -6.61
CA ALA A 88 -12.02 -1.74 -7.34
C ALA A 88 -12.24 -2.01 -8.84
N VAL A 89 -11.42 -1.39 -9.69
CA VAL A 89 -11.42 -1.63 -11.14
C VAL A 89 -10.91 -3.05 -11.42
N SER A 90 -9.82 -3.41 -10.76
CA SER A 90 -9.18 -4.71 -10.85
C SER A 90 -8.70 -5.17 -9.48
N VAL A 91 -8.76 -6.48 -9.23
CA VAL A 91 -8.16 -7.12 -8.05
C VAL A 91 -7.45 -8.37 -8.54
N ARG A 92 -6.21 -8.56 -8.09
CA ARG A 92 -5.44 -9.79 -8.30
C ARG A 92 -4.98 -10.35 -6.98
N VAL A 93 -5.34 -11.59 -6.70
CA VAL A 93 -4.86 -12.31 -5.53
C VAL A 93 -3.48 -12.89 -5.87
N GLY A 94 -2.48 -12.57 -5.06
CA GLY A 94 -1.10 -12.98 -5.29
C GLY A 94 -0.74 -14.28 -4.56
N ASN A 95 -0.96 -14.31 -3.25
CA ASN A 95 -0.53 -15.44 -2.44
C ASN A 95 -1.52 -15.71 -1.30
N ILE A 96 -1.76 -16.99 -1.03
CA ILE A 96 -2.59 -17.49 0.07
C ILE A 96 -1.68 -18.32 0.95
N GLU A 97 -1.46 -17.86 2.18
CA GLU A 97 -0.57 -18.50 3.15
C GLU A 97 -1.33 -18.87 4.41
N ALA A 98 -1.06 -20.06 4.95
CA ALA A 98 -1.53 -20.42 6.28
C ALA A 98 -0.75 -19.61 7.32
N MET A 99 -1.44 -18.97 8.25
CA MET A 99 -0.79 -18.25 9.35
C MET A 99 -0.49 -19.24 10.47
N ALA A 100 0.77 -19.31 10.89
CA ALA A 100 1.13 -19.99 12.12
C ALA A 100 0.45 -19.26 13.29
N VAL A 101 -0.39 -19.95 14.03
CA VAL A 101 -0.92 -19.44 15.30
C VAL A 101 0.09 -19.79 16.37
N GLU A 102 0.84 -18.80 16.82
CA GLU A 102 1.78 -18.97 17.94
C GLU A 102 1.01 -19.56 19.14
N GLY A 103 1.45 -20.72 19.63
CA GLY A 103 0.85 -21.42 20.76
C GLY A 103 -0.10 -22.59 20.43
N PHE A 104 -0.37 -22.89 19.15
CA PHE A 104 -1.06 -24.14 18.79
C PHE A 104 -0.04 -25.27 18.57
N ASP A 105 0.38 -25.88 19.69
CA ASP A 105 1.23 -27.05 19.69
C ASP A 105 0.51 -28.27 19.10
N ARG A 106 1.02 -28.74 17.95
CA ARG A 106 1.06 -30.08 17.33
C ARG A 106 -0.10 -31.09 17.40
N ARG A 107 -1.18 -30.93 18.20
CA ARG A 107 -2.14 -32.03 18.40
C ARG A 107 -3.62 -31.67 18.54
N LEU A 108 -3.99 -30.40 18.44
CA LEU A 108 -5.39 -30.04 18.24
C LEU A 108 -5.57 -29.71 16.76
N GLN A 109 -6.28 -30.60 16.04
CA GLN A 109 -6.86 -30.32 14.74
C GLN A 109 -7.80 -29.13 14.93
N ALA A 110 -7.26 -27.91 14.79
CA ALA A 110 -8.07 -26.72 14.94
C ALA A 110 -9.10 -26.73 13.80
N THR A 111 -10.38 -26.88 14.15
CA THR A 111 -11.52 -26.80 13.23
C THR A 111 -11.53 -25.47 12.48
N SER A 112 -10.83 -24.46 13.01
CA SER A 112 -10.59 -23.18 12.35
C SER A 112 -9.09 -22.93 12.12
N ALA A 113 -8.73 -22.57 10.89
CA ALA A 113 -7.37 -22.17 10.53
C ALA A 113 -7.37 -20.74 9.98
N PRO A 114 -6.43 -19.88 10.42
CA PRO A 114 -6.26 -18.55 9.84
C PRO A 114 -5.36 -18.58 8.60
N PHE A 115 -5.73 -17.78 7.62
CA PHE A 115 -5.03 -17.59 6.35
C PHE A 115 -4.81 -16.11 6.09
N LYS A 116 -3.69 -15.80 5.43
CA LYS A 116 -3.40 -14.49 4.89
C LYS A 116 -3.49 -14.56 3.38
N VAL A 117 -4.42 -13.80 2.80
CA VAL A 117 -4.59 -13.64 1.36
C VAL A 117 -4.03 -12.29 0.97
N SER A 118 -2.88 -12.28 0.31
CA SER A 118 -2.24 -11.06 -0.21
C SER A 118 -2.79 -10.76 -1.59
N PHE A 119 -3.20 -9.52 -1.83
CA PHE A 119 -3.79 -9.11 -3.12
C PHE A 119 -3.29 -7.71 -3.52
N LYS A 120 -3.45 -7.38 -4.81
CA LYS A 120 -3.26 -6.03 -5.35
C LYS A 120 -4.57 -5.58 -5.96
N ALA A 121 -5.03 -4.41 -5.60
CA ALA A 121 -6.28 -3.84 -6.09
C ALA A 121 -6.03 -2.46 -6.69
N GLU A 122 -6.65 -2.18 -7.83
CA GLU A 122 -6.70 -0.86 -8.43
C GLU A 122 -7.96 -0.17 -7.92
N VAL A 123 -7.79 0.65 -6.89
CA VAL A 123 -8.90 1.25 -6.15
C VAL A 123 -9.03 2.73 -6.56
N PRO A 124 -10.24 3.24 -6.82
CA PRO A 124 -10.43 4.67 -7.02
C PRO A 124 -10.04 5.42 -5.74
N SER A 125 -9.29 6.51 -5.91
CA SER A 125 -8.66 7.30 -4.84
C SER A 125 -9.63 7.95 -3.84
N SER A 126 -10.94 7.85 -4.07
CA SER A 126 -12.01 8.44 -3.26
C SER A 126 -12.84 7.42 -2.45
N GLY A 127 -12.38 6.17 -2.31
CA GLY A 127 -13.19 5.10 -1.73
C GLY A 127 -13.35 5.15 -0.21
N LEU A 128 -14.50 5.62 0.27
CA LEU A 128 -15.05 5.25 1.59
C LEU A 128 -15.39 3.76 1.55
N TRP A 129 -14.44 2.89 1.90
CA TRP A 129 -14.69 1.44 1.91
C TRP A 129 -15.65 1.07 3.04
N ALA A 130 -16.92 0.86 2.69
CA ALA A 130 -17.98 0.51 3.64
C ALA A 130 -17.72 -0.90 4.22
N ARG A 131 -17.17 -0.93 5.43
CA ARG A 131 -16.58 -2.08 6.12
C ARG A 131 -17.52 -3.23 6.54
N LYS A 132 -18.80 -3.24 6.18
CA LYS A 132 -19.79 -3.96 7.01
C LYS A 132 -20.25 -5.34 6.55
N VAL A 133 -19.93 -5.83 5.34
CA VAL A 133 -20.58 -7.06 4.82
C VAL A 133 -19.61 -8.09 4.21
N LEU A 134 -18.29 -7.93 4.39
CA LEU A 134 -17.30 -8.79 3.73
C LEU A 134 -17.44 -10.28 4.10
N VAL A 135 -17.69 -10.60 5.38
CA VAL A 135 -17.74 -12.00 5.85
C VAL A 135 -18.90 -12.76 5.21
N SER A 136 -20.11 -12.20 5.24
CA SER A 136 -21.30 -12.85 4.71
C SER A 136 -21.23 -13.01 3.19
N GLU A 137 -20.76 -11.98 2.48
CA GLU A 137 -20.62 -12.00 1.02
C GLU A 137 -19.58 -13.02 0.57
N LEU A 138 -18.45 -13.09 1.27
CA LEU A 138 -17.41 -14.08 1.00
C LEU A 138 -17.92 -15.50 1.27
N SER A 139 -18.63 -15.70 2.38
CA SER A 139 -19.20 -17.01 2.70
C SER A 139 -20.25 -17.46 1.68
N LEU A 140 -21.08 -16.53 1.19
CA LEU A 140 -22.10 -16.80 0.18
C LEU A 140 -21.46 -17.10 -1.18
N ALA A 141 -20.45 -16.32 -1.58
CA ALA A 141 -19.74 -16.52 -2.84
C ALA A 141 -18.97 -17.85 -2.87
N LEU A 142 -18.32 -18.21 -1.76
CA LEU A 142 -17.63 -19.50 -1.63
C LEU A 142 -18.61 -20.68 -1.67
N ALA A 143 -19.76 -20.57 -0.97
CA ALA A 143 -20.80 -21.58 -1.02
C ALA A 143 -21.39 -21.74 -2.43
N ALA A 144 -21.62 -20.63 -3.14
CA ALA A 144 -22.09 -20.64 -4.52
C ALA A 144 -21.10 -21.30 -5.49
N ALA A 145 -19.80 -21.22 -5.19
CA ALA A 145 -18.75 -21.92 -5.93
C ALA A 145 -18.55 -23.38 -5.50
N GLY A 146 -19.42 -23.92 -4.64
CA GLY A 146 -19.38 -25.30 -4.17
C GLY A 146 -18.33 -25.57 -3.09
N ALA A 147 -17.69 -24.53 -2.55
CA ALA A 147 -16.73 -24.71 -1.46
C ALA A 147 -17.47 -25.02 -0.15
N THR A 148 -17.05 -26.08 0.54
CA THR A 148 -17.59 -26.50 1.85
C THR A 148 -16.98 -25.70 3.02
N LEU A 149 -16.55 -24.47 2.74
CA LEU A 149 -15.80 -23.60 3.64
C LEU A 149 -16.74 -22.60 4.30
N LYS A 150 -16.68 -22.49 5.63
CA LYS A 150 -17.42 -21.45 6.36
C LYS A 150 -16.47 -20.36 6.81
N VAL A 151 -16.68 -19.13 6.34
CA VAL A 151 -15.86 -17.98 6.74
C VAL A 151 -16.34 -17.50 8.10
N ARG A 152 -15.46 -17.54 9.11
CA ARG A 152 -15.75 -17.09 10.48
C ARG A 152 -15.41 -15.62 10.69
N SER A 153 -14.29 -15.17 10.14
CA SER A 153 -13.86 -13.76 10.19
C SER A 153 -13.10 -13.40 8.94
N ALA A 154 -13.26 -12.15 8.50
CA ALA A 154 -12.53 -11.58 7.38
C ALA A 154 -12.12 -10.16 7.78
N GLU A 155 -10.82 -9.94 7.94
CA GLU A 155 -10.26 -8.65 8.31
C GLU A 155 -9.40 -8.13 7.17
N LEU A 156 -9.77 -6.96 6.66
CA LEU A 156 -9.08 -6.30 5.57
C LEU A 156 -8.05 -5.31 6.12
N THR A 157 -6.78 -5.56 5.83
CA THR A 157 -5.67 -4.73 6.24
C THR A 157 -4.95 -4.21 5.01
N TRP A 158 -5.03 -2.89 4.83
CA TRP A 158 -4.16 -2.19 3.90
C TRP A 158 -2.85 -1.90 4.62
N PRO A 159 -1.68 -2.17 4.02
CA PRO A 159 -0.46 -1.55 4.50
C PRO A 159 -0.76 -0.06 4.49
N GLN A 160 -0.68 0.56 5.66
CA GLN A 160 -0.50 1.99 5.66
C GLN A 160 0.77 2.17 4.84
N THR A 161 0.66 2.84 3.71
CA THR A 161 1.84 3.40 3.07
C THR A 161 2.38 4.37 4.11
N THR A 162 3.14 3.85 5.06
CA THR A 162 4.20 4.60 5.71
C THR A 162 4.96 5.11 4.51
N VAL A 163 4.80 6.41 4.26
CA VAL A 163 5.46 7.08 3.16
C VAL A 163 6.92 7.12 3.57
N ASP A 164 7.59 5.96 3.62
CA ASP A 164 8.97 5.75 4.09
C ASP A 164 9.99 6.32 3.09
N GLY A 165 9.56 7.27 2.26
CA GLY A 165 10.33 7.90 1.20
C GLY A 165 9.91 9.33 0.87
N ALA A 166 8.86 9.86 1.49
CA ALA A 166 8.87 11.27 1.82
C ALA A 166 9.46 11.30 3.21
N GLY A 167 10.74 11.65 3.31
CA GLY A 167 11.22 12.23 4.54
C GLY A 167 10.33 13.41 4.86
N SER A 168 9.20 13.18 5.53
CA SER A 168 8.84 13.94 6.70
C SER A 168 10.04 13.75 7.65
N VAL A 169 11.13 14.43 7.31
CA VAL A 169 11.84 15.19 8.31
C VAL A 169 10.75 16.06 8.92
N ASN A 170 10.04 15.50 9.89
CA ASN A 170 9.76 16.24 11.10
C ASN A 170 11.16 16.64 11.55
N PHE A 171 11.68 17.70 10.94
CA PHE A 171 12.77 18.45 11.47
C PHE A 171 12.21 18.90 12.80
N ASP A 172 12.51 18.09 13.81
CA ASP A 172 12.24 18.44 15.18
C ASP A 172 12.75 19.87 15.32
N VAL A 173 11.93 20.76 15.88
CA VAL A 173 12.28 22.18 15.98
C VAL A 173 13.66 22.32 16.62
N ILE A 174 14.02 21.36 17.48
CA ILE A 174 15.35 21.16 18.06
C ILE A 174 16.45 20.95 17.00
N THR A 175 16.24 20.08 16.00
CA THR A 175 17.21 19.85 14.91
C THR A 175 17.40 21.08 14.03
N ILE A 176 16.34 21.84 13.71
CA ILE A 176 16.46 23.12 12.98
C ILE A 176 17.24 24.13 13.82
N LEU A 177 16.95 24.25 15.12
CA LEU A 177 17.68 25.15 16.01
C LEU A 177 19.17 24.79 16.13
N ILE A 178 19.51 23.49 16.14
CA ILE A 178 20.91 23.03 16.17
C ILE A 178 21.62 23.38 14.85
N VAL A 179 20.99 23.16 13.70
CA VAL A 179 21.61 23.47 12.40
C VAL A 179 21.78 24.98 12.20
N VAL A 180 20.73 25.77 12.48
CA VAL A 180 20.79 27.24 12.37
C VAL A 180 21.76 27.83 13.39
N GLY A 181 21.76 27.32 14.62
CA GLY A 181 22.70 27.72 15.67
C GLY A 181 24.15 27.39 15.31
N GLY A 182 24.40 26.18 14.79
CA GLY A 182 25.73 25.74 14.36
C GLY A 182 26.32 26.60 13.25
N VAL A 183 25.53 26.90 12.21
CA VAL A 183 25.99 27.74 11.09
C VAL A 183 26.30 29.17 11.56
N SER A 184 25.52 29.72 12.49
CA SER A 184 25.74 31.06 13.05
C SER A 184 27.03 31.16 13.89
N PHE A 185 27.44 30.07 14.55
CA PHE A 185 28.69 30.04 15.32
C PHE A 185 29.95 29.82 14.47
N VAL A 186 29.85 29.04 13.39
CA VAL A 186 31.02 28.70 12.55
C VAL A 186 31.41 29.87 11.63
N ALA A 187 30.43 30.61 11.10
CA ALA A 187 30.68 31.75 10.22
C ALA A 187 31.62 32.83 10.79
N PRO A 188 31.46 33.34 12.03
CA PRO A 188 32.36 34.35 12.59
C PRO A 188 33.78 33.81 12.84
N ILE A 189 33.94 32.52 13.19
CA ILE A 189 35.27 31.92 13.40
C ILE A 189 36.06 31.90 12.09
N ILE A 190 35.41 31.53 10.98
CA ILE A 190 36.04 31.53 9.65
C ILE A 190 36.41 32.97 9.25
N LEU A 191 35.53 33.95 9.47
CA LEU A 191 35.81 35.35 9.15
C LEU A 191 36.98 35.93 9.96
N VAL A 192 37.08 35.60 11.26
CA VAL A 192 38.22 36.01 12.11
C VAL A 192 39.51 35.35 11.63
N GLY A 193 39.47 34.07 11.26
CA GLY A 193 40.61 33.36 10.69
C GLY A 193 41.12 34.00 9.39
N ILE A 194 40.22 34.30 8.46
CA ILE A 194 40.55 35.00 7.21
C ILE A 194 41.12 36.39 7.50
N TYR A 195 40.53 37.14 8.43
CA TYR A 195 41.03 38.47 8.82
C TYR A 195 42.46 38.39 9.37
N TRP A 196 42.77 37.42 10.24
CA TRP A 196 44.12 37.18 10.75
C TRP A 196 45.11 36.79 9.65
N MET A 197 44.70 35.96 8.70
CA MET A 197 45.53 35.54 7.58
C MET A 197 45.86 36.72 6.64
N CYS A 198 44.88 37.59 6.37
CA CYS A 198 45.07 38.81 5.57
C CYS A 198 45.94 39.85 6.30
N LYS A 199 45.85 39.94 7.63
CA LYS A 199 46.68 40.85 8.43
C LYS A 199 48.13 40.40 8.50
N SER A 200 48.38 39.10 8.71
CA SER A 200 49.73 38.53 8.80
C SER A 200 50.50 38.57 7.46
N ARG A 201 49.80 38.50 6.33
CA ARG A 201 50.42 38.66 4.99
C ARG A 201 50.98 40.05 4.71
N LYS A 202 50.62 41.09 5.47
CA LYS A 202 51.18 42.45 5.29
C LYS A 202 52.59 42.62 5.86
N SER A 203 53.16 41.58 6.48
CA SER A 203 54.48 41.63 7.13
C SER A 203 55.47 40.64 6.53
N VAL A 204 55.48 40.53 5.20
CA VAL A 204 56.58 39.88 4.47
C VAL A 204 57.16 40.93 3.55
N GLU A 205 58.28 41.53 3.97
CA GLU A 205 59.13 42.28 3.05
C GLU A 205 59.47 41.37 1.86
N PRO A 206 59.34 41.85 0.63
CA PRO A 206 59.70 41.08 -0.54
C PRO A 206 61.23 40.95 -0.58
N THR A 207 61.75 39.86 -0.01
CA THR A 207 63.11 39.41 -0.29
C THR A 207 63.13 39.01 -1.75
N THR A 208 63.64 39.93 -2.55
CA THR A 208 63.80 39.81 -3.98
C THR A 208 65.04 38.96 -4.20
N ASP A 209 64.87 37.66 -4.37
CA ASP A 209 65.90 36.86 -5.01
C ASP A 209 65.30 35.92 -6.05
N VAL A 210 65.87 36.11 -7.22
CA VAL A 210 65.67 35.46 -8.50
C VAL A 210 66.18 34.02 -8.40
N GLU A 211 65.38 33.02 -8.76
CA GLU A 211 65.89 31.97 -9.64
C GLU A 211 64.80 31.25 -10.43
N ALA A 212 65.09 31.14 -11.73
CA ALA A 212 64.25 30.59 -12.77
C ALA A 212 64.34 29.06 -12.83
N GLY A 213 63.22 28.40 -13.13
CA GLY A 213 63.20 26.98 -13.49
C GLY A 213 61.76 26.46 -13.54
N SER A 214 61.08 26.54 -14.69
CA SER A 214 61.10 25.50 -15.73
C SER A 214 60.65 24.13 -15.21
N LYS A 215 59.38 23.77 -15.42
CA LYS A 215 58.97 22.73 -16.40
C LYS A 215 57.47 22.40 -16.33
N GLN A 216 56.85 22.76 -17.45
CA GLN A 216 55.76 22.10 -18.18
C GLN A 216 55.52 20.62 -17.82
N GLY A 217 54.28 20.27 -17.49
CA GLY A 217 53.80 18.91 -17.25
C GLY A 217 52.35 18.78 -17.69
N GLU A 218 52.18 18.48 -18.97
CA GLU A 218 50.96 18.13 -19.69
C GLU A 218 50.36 16.83 -19.13
N VAL A 219 49.09 16.86 -18.67
CA VAL A 219 48.35 15.66 -18.31
C VAL A 219 47.07 15.57 -19.14
N LYS A 220 47.13 14.54 -19.97
CA LYS A 220 46.19 13.97 -20.95
C LYS A 220 44.84 13.57 -20.34
N PRO A 221 43.72 13.74 -21.06
CA PRO A 221 42.43 13.16 -20.69
C PRO A 221 42.35 11.69 -21.15
N GLU A 222 42.02 10.78 -20.24
CA GLU A 222 41.65 9.39 -20.55
C GLU A 222 40.14 9.18 -20.35
N GLU A 223 39.54 8.71 -21.43
CA GLU A 223 38.21 8.09 -21.62
C GLU A 223 38.52 6.74 -22.32
N PRO A 224 37.61 5.77 -22.48
CA PRO A 224 36.63 5.11 -21.60
C PRO A 224 37.00 3.63 -21.36
N GLU A 225 36.33 2.94 -20.42
CA GLU A 225 36.18 1.48 -20.53
C GLU A 225 34.74 1.01 -20.27
N SER A 226 34.21 0.37 -21.31
CA SER A 226 33.03 -0.47 -21.40
C SER A 226 33.14 -1.74 -20.55
N LEU A 227 32.02 -2.20 -19.98
CA LEU A 227 31.88 -3.60 -19.59
C LEU A 227 30.48 -4.12 -19.95
N ASP A 228 30.47 -4.86 -21.05
CA ASP A 228 29.49 -5.89 -21.38
C ASP A 228 29.34 -6.90 -20.25
N LYS A 229 28.11 -7.39 -20.04
CA LYS A 229 27.85 -8.76 -19.55
C LYS A 229 26.45 -9.22 -19.94
N GLU A 230 26.40 -9.76 -21.15
CA GLU A 230 25.89 -11.08 -21.48
C GLU A 230 25.54 -11.98 -20.27
N ASN A 231 24.29 -12.42 -20.18
CA ASN A 231 23.91 -13.79 -19.78
C ASN A 231 22.41 -13.99 -20.05
N LYS A 232 22.04 -14.74 -21.09
CA LYS A 232 21.95 -16.21 -21.14
C LYS A 232 20.56 -16.71 -20.78
N GLU A 233 19.72 -16.66 -21.80
CA GLU A 233 18.88 -17.76 -22.29
C GLU A 233 18.96 -19.06 -21.48
N LYS A 234 17.85 -19.41 -20.83
CA LYS A 234 17.50 -20.78 -20.48
C LYS A 234 16.02 -21.00 -20.77
N GLU A 235 15.79 -21.39 -22.02
CA GLU A 235 15.03 -22.57 -22.42
C GLU A 235 14.76 -23.53 -21.25
N ASN A 236 13.48 -23.89 -21.02
CA ASN A 236 13.10 -25.15 -20.43
C ASN A 236 11.63 -25.50 -20.76
N ALA A 237 11.53 -26.55 -21.59
CA ALA A 237 10.62 -27.67 -21.50
C ALA A 237 9.10 -27.40 -21.50
N TYR A 238 8.55 -27.51 -22.70
CA TYR A 238 7.21 -28.02 -22.98
C TYR A 238 7.06 -29.42 -22.35
N ILE A 239 6.12 -29.58 -21.41
CA ILE A 239 5.62 -30.88 -20.96
C ILE A 239 4.17 -30.96 -21.41
N ASP A 240 3.94 -31.82 -22.40
CA ASP A 240 2.65 -32.23 -22.91
C ASP A 240 2.41 -33.65 -22.39
N ASP A 241 1.72 -33.74 -21.26
CA ASP A 241 1.22 -35.01 -20.73
C ASP A 241 -0.31 -34.97 -20.72
N ASN A 242 -0.82 -35.25 -21.92
CA ASN A 242 -2.01 -36.04 -22.15
C ASN A 242 -2.18 -37.14 -21.10
N ASP A 243 -3.19 -37.04 -20.22
CA ASP A 243 -3.84 -38.26 -19.74
C ASP A 243 -5.35 -38.07 -19.57
N SER A 244 -6.05 -38.78 -20.43
CA SER A 244 -7.49 -38.93 -20.47
C SER A 244 -7.91 -39.98 -19.44
N THR A 245 -8.68 -39.59 -18.43
CA THR A 245 -9.40 -40.57 -17.59
C THR A 245 -10.86 -40.19 -17.42
N VAL A 246 -11.65 -40.64 -18.39
CA VAL A 246 -12.93 -41.37 -18.28
C VAL A 246 -13.79 -41.09 -17.04
N SER A 247 -14.97 -40.51 -17.28
CA SER A 247 -16.13 -40.54 -16.38
C SER A 247 -16.82 -41.91 -16.37
N PRO A 248 -17.25 -42.44 -15.22
CA PRO A 248 -18.35 -43.38 -15.18
C PRO A 248 -19.66 -42.66 -14.87
N ALA A 249 -20.61 -42.78 -15.79
CA ALA A 249 -22.02 -42.56 -15.54
C ALA A 249 -22.52 -43.67 -14.60
N SER A 250 -23.22 -43.27 -13.53
CA SER A 250 -24.05 -44.18 -12.75
C SER A 250 -25.46 -43.62 -12.71
N GLU A 251 -26.28 -44.17 -13.59
CA GLU A 251 -27.73 -44.17 -13.48
C GLU A 251 -28.11 -44.87 -12.17
N GLN A 252 -28.94 -44.24 -11.34
CA GLN A 252 -29.70 -44.99 -10.35
C GLN A 252 -31.11 -44.42 -10.25
N SER A 253 -31.98 -45.02 -11.05
CA SER A 253 -33.42 -45.08 -10.86
C SER A 253 -33.75 -45.75 -9.52
N VAL A 254 -34.49 -45.08 -8.64
CA VAL A 254 -35.28 -45.74 -7.60
C VAL A 254 -36.67 -45.12 -7.61
N ASP A 255 -37.56 -45.82 -8.31
CA ASP A 255 -39.00 -45.82 -8.09
C ASP A 255 -39.34 -46.69 -6.87
N THR A 256 -40.59 -46.55 -6.39
CA THR A 256 -41.32 -47.38 -5.39
C THR A 256 -41.08 -46.98 -3.92
N ALA A 257 -42.07 -46.62 -3.08
CA ALA A 257 -43.53 -46.70 -3.12
C ALA A 257 -44.16 -45.53 -2.35
#